data_AF-A0A955SZQ0-F1
#
_entry.id   AF-A0A955SZQ0-F1
#
_cell.length_a   1.000
_cell.length_b   1.000
_cell.length_c   1.000
_cell.angle_alpha   90.00
_cell.angle_beta   90.00
_cell.angle_gamma   90.00
#
_symmetry.space_group_name_H-M   'P 1'
#
loop_
_entity.id
_entity.type
_entity.pdbx_description
1 polymer ?
#
loop_
_entity_poly.entity_id
_entity_poly.type
_entity_poly.pdbx_seq_one_letter_code
_entity_poly.pdbx_strand_id
1 'polypeptide(L)'
;SDSERRLYTTSSISVGPLEFTNEAVTFLPDEQVDGLSRNAGRRVDGILGATLLRRGEIEFRGPENELVIRPFDRSKIKVDNSSLPLIFIPDSNTYAIPLRTETGMGSRLLLDTGTNVELVLDEHRPLARKVMESTQTGTWNYDSVHGSHEVRVFELPFGILGPGISFPKGRKVCVDSRRDGPLDGVIGIPVFWRTSRILLNSKMEMASFVGAN
;
A
#
# COMPACT_ATOMS: atom_id res chain seq x y z
N SER A 1 -5.37 21.98 18.42
CA SER A 1 -6.60 22.62 17.89
C SER A 1 -7.19 21.67 16.88
N ASP A 2 -8.36 21.11 17.18
CA ASP A 2 -9.07 20.21 16.27
C ASP A 2 -9.56 21.01 15.05
N SER A 3 -8.78 20.96 13.98
CA SER A 3 -9.28 21.32 12.67
C SER A 3 -10.32 20.28 12.27
N GLU A 4 -11.61 20.61 12.43
CA GLU A 4 -12.70 19.83 11.86
C GLU A 4 -12.40 19.58 10.38
N ARG A 5 -12.04 18.35 10.03
CA ARG A 5 -11.94 17.91 8.63
C ARG A 5 -13.35 17.99 8.06
N ARG A 6 -13.65 19.07 7.35
CA ARG A 6 -14.91 19.20 6.61
C ARG A 6 -14.90 18.19 5.47
N LEU A 7 -15.83 17.24 5.54
CA LEU A 7 -16.11 16.31 4.45
C LEU A 7 -17.05 17.00 3.47
N TYR A 8 -16.69 16.98 2.19
CA TYR A 8 -17.52 17.49 1.10
C TYR A 8 -17.99 16.31 0.26
N THR A 9 -19.14 16.46 -0.39
CA THR A 9 -19.62 15.48 -1.37
C THR A 9 -19.46 16.04 -2.77
N THR A 10 -19.01 15.18 -3.67
CA THR A 10 -18.82 15.51 -5.08
C THR A 10 -20.13 15.39 -5.83
N SER A 11 -20.37 16.26 -6.82
CA SER A 11 -21.48 16.07 -7.77
C SER A 11 -21.16 14.88 -8.69
N SER A 12 -20.00 14.90 -9.34
CA SER A 12 -19.40 13.76 -10.04
C SER A 12 -17.88 13.93 -10.14
N ILE A 13 -17.12 12.85 -9.92
CA ILE A 13 -15.70 12.70 -10.27
C ILE A 13 -15.61 11.54 -11.26
N SER A 14 -14.74 11.65 -12.27
CA SER A 14 -14.42 10.54 -13.16
C SER A 14 -12.95 10.15 -13.02
N VAL A 15 -12.68 8.84 -12.90
CA VAL A 15 -11.32 8.28 -12.88
C VAL A 15 -11.26 7.19 -13.95
N GLY A 16 -10.66 7.51 -15.10
CA GLY A 16 -10.70 6.65 -16.27
C GLY A 16 -12.17 6.35 -16.67
N PRO A 17 -12.57 5.08 -16.82
CA PRO A 17 -13.94 4.71 -17.17
C PRO A 17 -14.91 4.68 -15.98
N LEU A 18 -14.47 4.99 -14.76
CA LEU A 18 -15.30 4.94 -13.57
C LEU A 18 -15.86 6.33 -13.23
N GLU A 19 -17.16 6.39 -12.95
CA GLU A 19 -17.85 7.59 -12.49
C GLU A 19 -18.24 7.47 -11.01
N PHE A 20 -18.05 8.57 -10.28
CA PHE A 20 -18.17 8.68 -8.83
C PHE A 20 -19.10 9.85 -8.50
N THR A 21 -20.32 9.56 -8.08
CA THR A 21 -21.28 10.58 -7.64
C THR A 21 -21.47 10.54 -6.14
N ASN A 22 -21.58 11.70 -5.49
CA ASN A 22 -21.77 11.83 -4.04
C ASN A 22 -20.66 11.17 -3.21
N GLU A 23 -19.43 11.10 -3.74
CA GLU A 23 -18.30 10.59 -2.98
C GLU A 23 -17.80 11.63 -1.98
N ALA A 24 -17.45 11.16 -0.79
CA ALA A 24 -16.82 11.98 0.23
C ALA A 24 -15.38 12.34 -0.21
N VAL A 25 -15.11 13.63 -0.30
CA VAL A 25 -13.77 14.17 -0.53
C VAL A 25 -13.34 15.01 0.67
N THR A 26 -12.06 14.92 0.98
CA THR A 26 -11.43 15.70 2.04
C THR A 26 -10.48 16.68 1.37
N PHE A 27 -10.65 17.97 1.64
CA PHE A 27 -9.66 18.96 1.25
C PHE A 27 -8.48 18.90 2.22
N LEU A 28 -7.29 18.81 1.65
CA LEU A 28 -6.04 18.89 2.40
C LEU A 28 -5.62 20.36 2.47
N PRO A 29 -5.11 20.82 3.62
CA PRO A 29 -4.41 22.11 3.68
C PRO A 29 -3.22 22.15 2.71
N ASP A 30 -2.85 23.33 2.22
CA ASP A 30 -1.78 23.51 1.22
C ASP A 30 -0.46 22.87 1.66
N GLU A 31 -0.11 22.97 2.94
CA GLU A 31 1.09 22.35 3.52
C GLU A 31 1.14 20.82 3.36
N GLN A 32 -0.03 20.17 3.37
CA GLN A 32 -0.18 18.73 3.17
C GLN A 32 -0.12 18.39 1.67
N VAL A 33 -0.70 19.21 0.81
CA VAL A 33 -0.56 19.08 -0.65
C VAL A 33 0.91 19.24 -1.08
N ASP A 34 1.64 20.16 -0.46
CA ASP A 34 3.08 20.32 -0.64
C ASP A 34 3.84 19.08 -0.14
N GLY A 35 3.42 18.50 0.99
CA GLY A 35 3.92 17.22 1.49
C GLY A 35 3.75 16.07 0.49
N LEU A 36 2.57 15.97 -0.13
CA LEU A 36 2.31 14.99 -1.19
C LEU A 36 3.20 15.22 -2.41
N SER A 37 3.36 16.48 -2.82
CA SER A 37 4.17 16.83 -3.98
C SER A 37 5.66 16.52 -3.76
N ARG A 38 6.16 16.72 -2.54
CA ARG A 38 7.52 16.27 -2.15
C ARG A 38 7.65 14.75 -2.24
N ASN A 39 6.73 14.01 -1.62
CA ASN A 39 6.75 12.54 -1.65
C ASN A 39 6.67 11.99 -3.08
N ALA A 40 5.85 12.62 -3.95
CA ALA A 40 5.70 12.22 -5.35
C ALA A 40 6.87 12.66 -6.24
N GLY A 41 7.78 13.51 -5.76
CA GLY A 41 8.86 14.12 -6.55
C GLY A 41 8.38 15.10 -7.63
N ARG A 42 7.09 15.41 -7.68
CA ARG A 42 6.44 16.30 -8.64
C ARG A 42 5.17 16.87 -8.05
N ARG A 43 4.69 17.99 -8.59
CA ARG A 43 3.40 18.58 -8.18
C ARG A 43 2.27 17.57 -8.36
N VAL A 44 1.48 17.37 -7.31
CA VAL A 44 0.23 16.59 -7.32
C VAL A 44 -0.87 17.37 -6.63
N ASP A 45 -2.11 17.19 -7.08
CA ASP A 45 -3.27 17.93 -6.58
C ASP A 45 -4.09 17.13 -5.56
N GLY A 46 -3.72 15.87 -5.29
CA GLY A 46 -4.39 15.03 -4.29
C GLY A 46 -4.03 13.54 -4.38
N ILE A 47 -4.74 12.73 -3.59
CA ILE A 47 -4.63 11.27 -3.58
C ILE A 47 -5.99 10.66 -3.91
N LEU A 48 -5.99 9.63 -4.74
CA LEU A 48 -7.12 8.74 -4.89
C LEU A 48 -6.96 7.55 -3.92
N GLY A 49 -7.87 7.43 -2.95
CA GLY A 49 -7.79 6.40 -1.91
C GLY A 49 -8.25 5.02 -2.37
N ALA A 50 -8.07 4.02 -1.49
CA ALA A 50 -8.45 2.63 -1.72
C ALA A 50 -9.96 2.41 -1.98
N THR A 51 -10.80 3.42 -1.76
CA THR A 51 -12.24 3.38 -2.07
C THR A 51 -12.52 3.12 -3.55
N LEU A 52 -11.58 3.48 -4.44
CA LEU A 52 -11.64 3.13 -5.86
C LEU A 52 -11.79 1.61 -6.09
N LEU A 53 -11.16 0.79 -5.24
CA LEU A 53 -11.21 -0.67 -5.36
C LEU A 53 -12.62 -1.23 -5.25
N ARG A 54 -13.53 -0.56 -4.54
CA ARG A 54 -14.93 -1.00 -4.42
C ARG A 54 -15.73 -0.84 -5.70
N ARG A 55 -15.31 0.06 -6.59
CA ARG A 55 -16.08 0.43 -7.78
C ARG A 55 -15.66 -0.39 -9.00
N GLY A 56 -14.38 -0.73 -9.11
CA GLY A 56 -13.84 -1.45 -10.26
C GLY A 56 -12.69 -2.39 -9.92
N GLU A 57 -12.04 -2.89 -10.96
CA GLU A 57 -10.81 -3.66 -10.86
C GLU A 57 -9.63 -2.75 -11.20
N ILE A 58 -8.57 -2.83 -10.39
CA ILE A 58 -7.34 -2.05 -10.57
C ILE A 58 -6.21 -3.03 -10.87
N GLU A 59 -5.51 -2.79 -11.96
CA GLU A 59 -4.35 -3.58 -12.38
C GLU A 59 -3.13 -2.68 -12.51
N PHE A 60 -2.07 -3.03 -11.78
CA PHE A 60 -0.74 -2.45 -11.94
C PHE A 60 0.06 -3.34 -12.88
N ARG A 61 0.57 -2.77 -13.96
CA ARG A 61 1.47 -3.43 -14.90
C ARG A 61 2.85 -2.80 -14.75
N GLY A 62 3.71 -3.50 -14.01
CA GLY A 62 4.97 -2.95 -13.54
C GLY A 62 5.94 -2.57 -14.67
N PRO A 63 6.27 -3.50 -15.59
CA PRO A 63 7.17 -3.24 -16.70
C PRO A 63 6.72 -2.09 -17.62
N GLU A 64 5.40 -1.94 -17.80
CA GLU A 64 4.79 -0.91 -18.63
C GLU A 64 4.59 0.42 -17.90
N ASN A 65 4.82 0.48 -16.59
CA ASN A 65 4.46 1.61 -15.71
C ASN A 65 3.01 2.06 -15.90
N GLU A 66 2.10 1.11 -16.12
CA GLU A 66 0.70 1.38 -16.44
C GLU A 66 -0.22 1.03 -15.27
N LEU A 67 -1.17 1.94 -15.00
CA LEU A 67 -2.30 1.69 -14.11
C LEU A 67 -3.57 1.52 -14.96
N VAL A 68 -4.13 0.32 -14.97
CA VAL A 68 -5.38 0.02 -15.69
C VAL A 68 -6.53 -0.02 -14.70
N ILE A 69 -7.51 0.83 -14.93
CA ILE A 69 -8.75 0.91 -14.16
C ILE A 69 -9.89 0.49 -15.08
N ARG A 70 -10.69 -0.50 -14.66
CA ARG A 70 -11.81 -1.00 -15.47
C ARG A 70 -13.03 -1.35 -14.62
N PRO A 71 -14.25 -1.25 -15.19
CA PRO A 71 -15.44 -1.78 -14.56
C PRO A 71 -15.24 -3.26 -14.24
N PHE A 72 -15.76 -3.70 -13.09
CA PHE A 72 -15.68 -5.10 -12.69
C PHE A 72 -16.55 -5.98 -13.60
N ASP A 73 -15.92 -6.96 -14.22
CA ASP A 73 -16.58 -8.01 -15.01
C ASP A 73 -16.08 -9.38 -14.55
N ARG A 74 -16.92 -10.07 -13.76
CA ARG A 74 -16.59 -11.37 -13.17
C ARG A 74 -16.22 -12.42 -14.21
N SER A 75 -16.73 -12.32 -15.43
CA SER A 75 -16.49 -13.32 -16.49
C SER A 75 -15.08 -13.27 -17.06
N LYS A 76 -14.36 -12.15 -16.88
CA LYS A 76 -13.01 -11.92 -17.44
C LYS A 76 -11.89 -12.21 -16.46
N ILE A 77 -12.21 -12.57 -15.22
CA ILE A 77 -11.23 -12.80 -14.16
C ILE A 77 -10.78 -14.26 -14.20
N LYS A 78 -9.47 -14.46 -14.38
CA LYS A 78 -8.81 -15.74 -14.16
C LYS A 78 -8.14 -15.71 -12.80
N VAL A 79 -8.69 -16.44 -11.84
CA VAL A 79 -8.00 -16.71 -10.57
C VAL A 79 -6.98 -17.79 -10.85
N ASP A 80 -5.70 -17.49 -10.62
CA ASP A 80 -4.62 -18.46 -10.73
C ASP A 80 -3.95 -18.68 -9.36
N ASN A 81 -2.96 -19.57 -9.33
CA ASN A 81 -2.25 -19.95 -8.11
C ASN A 81 -1.42 -18.81 -7.47
N SER A 82 -1.38 -17.63 -8.09
CA SER A 82 -0.70 -16.44 -7.55
C SER A 82 -1.62 -15.52 -6.75
N SER A 83 -2.84 -15.97 -6.46
CA SER A 83 -3.86 -15.15 -5.82
C SER A 83 -3.83 -15.26 -4.28
N LEU A 84 -3.95 -14.12 -3.61
CA LEU A 84 -4.00 -13.91 -2.16
C LEU A 84 -5.31 -13.25 -1.75
N PRO A 85 -5.94 -13.65 -0.63
CA PRO A 85 -7.13 -12.96 -0.14
C PRO A 85 -6.78 -11.57 0.39
N LEU A 86 -7.57 -10.57 0.00
CA LEU A 86 -7.58 -9.25 0.62
C LEU A 86 -8.41 -9.32 1.90
N ILE A 87 -7.90 -8.73 2.97
CA ILE A 87 -8.60 -8.57 4.23
C ILE A 87 -9.09 -7.13 4.31
N PHE A 88 -10.40 -6.91 4.23
CA PHE A 88 -10.98 -5.59 4.43
C PHE A 88 -10.83 -5.17 5.90
N ILE A 89 -10.41 -3.92 6.12
CA ILE A 89 -10.28 -3.30 7.43
C ILE A 89 -11.31 -2.17 7.51
N PRO A 90 -12.45 -2.39 8.20
CA PRO A 90 -13.56 -1.45 8.22
C PRO A 90 -13.19 -0.05 8.71
N ASP A 91 -12.42 0.02 9.81
CA ASP A 91 -12.13 1.28 10.50
C ASP A 91 -11.34 2.28 9.64
N SER A 92 -10.47 1.78 8.76
CA SER A 92 -9.66 2.58 7.85
C SER A 92 -10.09 2.47 6.40
N ASN A 93 -11.18 1.74 6.13
CA ASN A 93 -11.76 1.55 4.82
C ASN A 93 -10.75 1.07 3.75
N THR A 94 -9.84 0.18 4.14
CA THR A 94 -8.69 -0.26 3.35
C THR A 94 -8.61 -1.79 3.24
N TYR A 95 -7.66 -2.29 2.46
CA TYR A 95 -7.41 -3.72 2.28
C TYR A 95 -5.97 -4.06 2.68
N ALA A 96 -5.83 -5.15 3.42
CA ALA A 96 -4.53 -5.69 3.81
C ALA A 96 -4.30 -7.06 3.17
N ILE A 97 -3.04 -7.42 2.98
CA ILE A 97 -2.64 -8.73 2.52
C ILE A 97 -2.06 -9.54 3.68
N PRO A 98 -2.53 -10.78 3.89
CA PRO A 98 -1.89 -11.70 4.81
C PRO A 98 -0.62 -12.28 4.19
N LEU A 99 0.50 -12.12 4.90
CA LEU A 99 1.78 -12.75 4.60
C LEU A 99 2.22 -13.65 5.76
N ARG A 100 3.25 -14.45 5.52
CA ARG A 100 3.90 -15.27 6.56
C ARG A 100 5.40 -15.10 6.52
N THR A 101 6.05 -15.14 7.67
CA THR A 101 7.51 -15.27 7.72
C THR A 101 7.93 -16.72 7.50
N GLU A 102 9.18 -16.95 7.13
CA GLU A 102 9.80 -18.29 7.12
C GLU A 102 9.74 -18.97 8.49
N THR A 103 9.67 -18.18 9.56
CA THR A 103 9.50 -18.66 10.94
C THR A 103 8.04 -18.98 11.30
N GLY A 104 7.11 -18.92 10.34
CA GLY A 104 5.70 -19.29 10.51
C GLY A 104 4.80 -18.21 11.09
N MET A 105 5.33 -17.02 11.42
CA MET A 105 4.56 -15.91 11.96
C MET A 105 3.68 -15.30 10.87
N GLY A 106 2.37 -15.21 11.13
CA GLY A 106 1.45 -14.48 10.25
C GLY A 106 1.62 -12.97 10.42
N SER A 107 1.50 -12.24 9.32
CA SER A 107 1.53 -10.79 9.31
C SER A 107 0.48 -10.22 8.37
N ARG A 108 0.01 -9.00 8.64
CA ARG A 108 -0.91 -8.26 7.76
C ARG A 108 -0.27 -6.94 7.37
N LEU A 109 -0.06 -6.76 6.07
CA LEU A 109 0.53 -5.55 5.53
C LEU A 109 -0.45 -4.82 4.63
N LEU A 110 -0.44 -3.49 4.69
CA LEU A 110 -1.15 -2.64 3.74
C LEU A 110 -0.45 -2.70 2.38
N LEU A 111 -1.21 -2.76 1.29
CA LEU A 111 -0.68 -2.39 -0.02
C LEU A 111 -0.86 -0.89 -0.22
N ASP A 112 0.24 -0.15 -0.31
CA ASP A 112 0.22 1.31 -0.45
C ASP A 112 1.06 1.76 -1.64
N THR A 113 0.37 2.10 -2.73
CA THR A 113 1.03 2.62 -3.93
C THR A 113 1.57 4.04 -3.77
N GLY A 114 1.23 4.73 -2.68
CA GLY A 114 1.78 6.03 -2.31
C GLY A 114 3.12 5.95 -1.57
N THR A 115 3.51 4.76 -1.11
CA THR A 115 4.77 4.53 -0.39
C THR A 115 5.90 4.23 -1.37
N ASN A 116 6.99 5.00 -1.30
CA ASN A 116 8.18 4.86 -2.16
C ASN A 116 9.25 3.89 -1.61
N VAL A 117 9.03 3.34 -0.41
CA VAL A 117 9.88 2.31 0.22
C VAL A 117 9.23 0.93 0.01
N GLU A 118 10.03 -0.12 -0.19
CA GLU A 118 9.46 -1.44 -0.46
C GLU A 118 8.64 -2.00 0.69
N LEU A 119 9.14 -1.84 1.92
CA LEU A 119 8.52 -2.35 3.13
C LEU A 119 8.85 -1.42 4.30
N VAL A 120 7.81 -0.92 4.95
CA VAL A 120 7.86 -0.16 6.19
C VAL A 120 7.11 -0.95 7.26
N LEU A 121 7.74 -1.23 8.39
CA LEU A 121 7.14 -1.95 9.52
C LEU A 121 6.85 -1.00 10.68
N ASP A 122 5.72 -1.19 11.35
CA ASP A 122 5.36 -0.43 12.56
C ASP A 122 6.08 -1.05 13.77
N GLU A 123 6.98 -0.28 14.43
CA GLU A 123 7.80 -0.76 15.55
C GLU A 123 7.00 -1.36 16.72
N HIS A 124 5.73 -0.95 16.86
CA HIS A 124 4.85 -1.40 17.92
C HIS A 124 4.29 -2.80 17.67
N ARG A 125 4.58 -3.38 16.50
CA ARG A 125 4.02 -4.65 16.02
C ARG A 125 4.98 -5.82 16.20
N PRO A 126 4.48 -7.06 16.38
CA PRO A 126 5.31 -8.23 16.62
C PRO A 126 6.36 -8.48 15.52
N LEU A 127 6.01 -8.22 14.25
CA LEU A 127 6.94 -8.39 13.14
C LEU A 127 8.12 -7.43 13.22
N ALA A 128 7.86 -6.14 13.42
CA ALA A 128 8.91 -5.14 13.55
C ALA A 128 9.81 -5.41 14.75
N ARG A 129 9.25 -5.80 15.90
CA ARG A 129 10.04 -6.14 17.11
C ARG A 129 11.06 -7.24 16.84
N LYS A 130 10.66 -8.31 16.15
CA LYS A 130 11.58 -9.37 15.74
C LYS A 130 12.64 -8.89 14.74
N VAL A 131 12.28 -7.97 13.83
CA VAL A 131 13.25 -7.37 12.91
C VAL A 131 14.24 -6.47 13.65
N MET A 132 13.79 -5.71 14.66
CA MET A 132 14.64 -4.83 15.47
C MET A 132 15.64 -5.59 16.36
N GLU A 133 15.49 -6.91 16.54
CA GLU A 133 16.50 -7.78 17.16
C GLU A 133 17.72 -8.00 16.23
N SER A 134 17.61 -7.65 14.95
CA SER A 134 18.70 -7.70 13.98
C SER A 134 19.56 -6.43 13.97
N THR A 135 20.58 -6.39 13.11
CA THR A 135 21.47 -5.24 12.98
C THR A 135 20.76 -4.08 12.27
N GLN A 136 20.69 -2.92 12.94
CA GLN A 136 20.36 -1.66 12.28
C GLN A 136 21.51 -1.29 11.34
N THR A 137 21.19 -1.08 10.06
CA THR A 137 22.18 -0.79 9.01
C THR A 137 22.21 0.69 8.60
N GLY A 138 21.29 1.50 9.11
CA GLY A 138 21.27 2.94 8.88
C GLY A 138 19.94 3.61 9.23
N THR A 139 19.73 4.78 8.66
CA THR A 139 18.49 5.53 8.68
C THR A 139 18.13 6.00 7.27
N TRP A 140 16.86 6.36 7.07
CA TRP A 140 16.32 6.86 5.80
C TRP A 140 15.33 7.99 6.08
N ASN A 141 15.35 9.06 5.30
CA ASN A 141 14.34 10.12 5.39
C ASN A 141 13.11 9.74 4.56
N TYR A 142 12.01 9.46 5.25
CA TYR A 142 10.73 9.10 4.66
C TYR A 142 9.85 10.33 4.53
N ASP A 143 9.40 10.63 3.31
CA ASP A 143 8.49 11.73 3.04
C ASP A 143 7.03 11.26 3.15
N SER A 144 6.22 11.98 3.94
CA SER A 144 4.79 11.72 4.09
C SER A 144 3.97 12.98 3.85
N VAL A 145 2.63 12.83 3.82
CA VAL A 145 1.71 13.97 3.76
C VAL A 145 1.88 14.94 4.95
N HIS A 146 2.47 14.47 6.04
CA HIS A 146 2.75 15.26 7.25
C HIS A 146 4.18 15.80 7.31
N GLY A 147 4.95 15.64 6.22
CA GLY A 147 6.35 16.04 6.14
C GLY A 147 7.31 14.86 6.19
N SER A 148 8.60 15.19 6.21
CA SER A 148 9.71 14.25 6.21
C SER A 148 10.03 13.83 7.64
N HIS A 149 10.23 12.55 7.88
CA HIS A 149 10.73 12.04 9.16
C HIS A 149 11.73 10.91 8.92
N GLU A 150 12.64 10.74 9.88
CA GLU A 150 13.65 9.69 9.80
C GLU A 150 13.08 8.35 10.26
N VAL A 151 13.30 7.30 9.46
CA VAL A 151 13.00 5.90 9.80
C VAL A 151 14.29 5.10 9.94
N ARG A 152 14.26 4.04 10.75
CA ARG A 152 15.42 3.17 10.98
C ARG A 152 15.45 2.05 9.94
N VAL A 153 16.63 1.70 9.44
CA VAL A 153 16.79 0.65 8.42
C VAL A 153 17.44 -0.58 9.04
N PHE A 154 16.82 -1.74 8.87
CA PHE A 154 17.27 -3.04 9.38
C PHE A 154 17.39 -4.06 8.25
N GLU A 155 18.20 -5.10 8.44
CA GLU A 155 18.19 -6.27 7.56
C GLU A 155 17.21 -7.31 8.08
N LEU A 156 16.39 -7.88 7.20
CA LEU A 156 15.47 -8.94 7.57
C LEU A 156 16.24 -10.18 8.08
N PRO A 157 16.00 -10.64 9.32
CA PRO A 157 16.67 -11.84 9.84
C PRO A 157 16.09 -13.15 9.26
N PHE A 158 14.91 -13.08 8.63
CA PHE A 158 14.19 -14.17 7.99
C PHE A 158 13.43 -13.65 6.76
N GLY A 159 13.06 -14.53 5.84
CA GLY A 159 12.20 -14.17 4.72
C GLY A 159 10.75 -13.89 5.13
N ILE A 160 10.09 -12.99 4.40
CA ILE A 160 8.63 -12.77 4.43
C ILE A 160 8.07 -13.21 3.07
N LEU A 161 7.04 -14.04 3.10
CA LEU A 161 6.56 -14.81 1.96
C LEU A 161 5.03 -14.67 1.79
N GLY A 162 4.61 -14.58 0.55
CA GLY A 162 3.25 -14.77 0.05
C GLY A 162 3.28 -15.18 -1.43
N PRO A 163 2.19 -15.73 -1.98
CA PRO A 163 2.04 -15.94 -3.42
C PRO A 163 2.42 -14.67 -4.22
N GLY A 164 3.48 -14.79 -5.03
CA GLY A 164 4.01 -13.71 -5.87
C GLY A 164 4.67 -12.53 -5.13
N ILE A 165 4.76 -12.55 -3.79
CA ILE A 165 5.48 -11.55 -2.99
C ILE A 165 6.50 -12.26 -2.11
N SER A 166 7.77 -11.90 -2.23
CA SER A 166 8.82 -12.38 -1.32
C SER A 166 9.80 -11.28 -0.96
N PHE A 167 10.06 -11.12 0.33
CA PHE A 167 11.17 -10.35 0.85
C PHE A 167 12.18 -11.34 1.44
N PRO A 168 13.31 -11.58 0.76
CA PRO A 168 14.28 -12.56 1.24
C PRO A 168 15.00 -12.08 2.51
N LYS A 169 15.55 -13.02 3.28
CA LYS A 169 16.48 -12.72 4.36
C LYS A 169 17.63 -11.81 3.87
N GLY A 170 18.05 -10.86 4.72
CA GLY A 170 19.06 -9.86 4.40
C GLY A 170 18.53 -8.66 3.61
N ARG A 171 17.26 -8.66 3.18
CA ARG A 171 16.65 -7.48 2.54
C ARG A 171 16.59 -6.34 3.56
N LYS A 172 16.95 -5.14 3.13
CA LYS A 172 16.80 -3.92 3.94
C LYS A 172 15.34 -3.49 3.99
N VAL A 173 14.86 -3.17 5.18
CA VAL A 173 13.49 -2.72 5.45
C VAL A 173 13.51 -1.54 6.40
N CYS A 174 12.50 -0.68 6.28
CA CYS A 174 12.34 0.44 7.20
C CYS A 174 11.46 0.02 8.38
N VAL A 175 11.80 0.50 9.57
CA VAL A 175 10.97 0.42 10.76
C VAL A 175 10.64 1.84 11.19
N ASP A 176 9.35 2.16 11.20
CA ASP A 176 8.79 3.46 11.58
C ASP A 176 8.31 3.39 13.03
N SER A 177 8.59 4.44 13.79
CA SER A 177 8.16 4.56 15.19
C SER A 177 6.75 5.12 15.34
N ARG A 178 6.20 5.68 14.27
CA ARG A 178 4.83 6.19 14.24
C ARG A 178 3.86 5.02 14.24
N ARG A 179 2.87 5.14 15.13
CA ARG A 179 1.84 4.12 15.30
C ARG A 179 0.73 4.32 14.27
N ASP A 180 0.88 3.69 13.11
CA ASP A 180 -0.06 3.84 11.99
C ASP A 180 -1.03 2.66 11.92
N GLY A 181 -2.04 2.68 12.82
CA GLY A 181 -3.19 1.79 12.74
C GLY A 181 -2.94 0.33 13.17
N PRO A 182 -3.82 -0.62 12.79
CA PRO A 182 -3.83 -2.00 13.29
C PRO A 182 -2.86 -2.97 12.58
N LEU A 183 -2.17 -2.51 11.53
CA LEU A 183 -1.38 -3.35 10.63
C LEU A 183 0.08 -3.48 11.06
N ASP A 184 0.77 -4.53 10.60
CA ASP A 184 2.19 -4.73 10.91
C ASP A 184 3.11 -3.80 10.12
N GLY A 185 2.59 -3.20 9.05
CA GLY A 185 3.35 -2.36 8.15
C GLY A 185 2.69 -2.18 6.80
N VAL A 186 3.47 -1.67 5.86
CA VAL A 186 3.07 -1.22 4.52
C VAL A 186 4.05 -1.74 3.48
N ILE A 187 3.51 -2.26 2.38
CA ILE A 187 4.25 -2.62 1.17
C ILE A 187 4.08 -1.50 0.15
N GLY A 188 5.19 -0.91 -0.28
CA GLY A 188 5.18 0.22 -1.21
C GLY A 188 5.35 -0.14 -2.68
N ILE A 189 5.25 0.88 -3.54
CA ILE A 189 5.28 0.80 -4.99
C ILE A 189 6.48 0.02 -5.59
N PRO A 190 7.70 0.00 -4.99
CA PRO A 190 8.81 -0.76 -5.57
C PRO A 190 8.58 -2.28 -5.65
N VAL A 191 7.68 -2.84 -4.84
CA VAL A 191 7.26 -4.24 -4.97
C VAL A 191 6.40 -4.44 -6.23
N PHE A 192 5.58 -3.46 -6.55
CA PHE A 192 4.68 -3.49 -7.71
C PHE A 192 5.46 -3.43 -9.01
N TRP A 193 6.53 -2.63 -9.07
CA TRP A 193 7.41 -2.52 -10.24
C TRP A 193 8.23 -3.78 -10.55
N ARG A 194 8.46 -4.65 -9.55
CA ARG A 194 9.16 -5.93 -9.75
C ARG A 194 8.22 -7.07 -10.14
N THR A 195 6.92 -6.87 -9.99
CA THR A 195 5.90 -7.84 -10.36
C THR A 195 5.43 -7.49 -11.77
N SER A 196 5.31 -8.47 -12.68
CA SER A 196 4.79 -8.19 -14.03
C SER A 196 3.41 -7.56 -13.95
N ARG A 197 2.56 -8.11 -13.08
CA ARG A 197 1.18 -7.69 -12.95
C ARG A 197 0.64 -7.92 -11.55
N ILE A 198 0.00 -6.90 -10.98
CA ILE A 198 -0.78 -7.00 -9.75
C ILE A 198 -2.21 -6.62 -10.06
N LEU A 199 -3.14 -7.53 -9.81
CA LEU A 199 -4.58 -7.28 -9.94
C LEU A 199 -5.20 -7.17 -8.56
N LEU A 200 -5.80 -6.02 -8.24
CA LEU A 200 -6.55 -5.80 -7.00
C LEU A 200 -8.04 -5.81 -7.29
N ASN A 201 -8.77 -6.68 -6.58
CA ASN A 201 -10.20 -6.84 -6.77
C ASN A 201 -10.91 -7.01 -5.42
N SER A 202 -11.54 -5.95 -4.94
CA SER A 202 -12.24 -6.03 -3.66
C SER A 202 -13.61 -6.70 -3.73
N LYS A 203 -14.21 -6.82 -4.93
CA LYS A 203 -15.49 -7.54 -5.09
C LYS A 203 -15.32 -9.04 -4.98
N MET A 204 -14.13 -9.55 -5.28
CA MET A 204 -13.74 -10.93 -5.01
C MET A 204 -12.92 -11.07 -3.72
N GLU A 205 -12.56 -9.96 -3.07
CA GLU A 205 -11.65 -9.92 -1.92
C GLU A 205 -10.31 -10.63 -2.20
N MET A 206 -9.71 -10.38 -3.37
CA MET A 206 -8.48 -11.02 -3.81
C MET A 206 -7.49 -10.03 -4.45
N ALA A 207 -6.20 -10.34 -4.31
CA ALA A 207 -5.10 -9.79 -5.08
C ALA A 207 -4.41 -10.92 -5.86
N SER A 208 -4.00 -10.72 -7.11
CA SER A 208 -3.28 -11.71 -7.92
C SER A 208 -1.97 -11.13 -8.42
N PHE A 209 -0.89 -11.92 -8.35
CA PHE A 209 0.49 -11.49 -8.55
C PHE A 209 1.21 -12.32 -9.62
N VAL A 210 1.34 -11.80 -10.83
CA VAL A 210 2.09 -12.49 -11.89
C VAL A 210 3.54 -12.02 -11.86
N GLY A 211 4.47 -12.94 -11.58
CA GLY A 211 5.91 -12.63 -11.56
C GLY A 211 6.47 -12.22 -12.93
N ALA A 212 7.62 -11.54 -12.92
CA ALA A 212 8.44 -11.37 -14.12
C ALA A 212 9.10 -12.70 -14.49
N ASN A 213 8.92 -13.14 -15.74
CA ASN A 213 9.63 -14.28 -16.31
C ASN A 213 11.11 -13.96 -16.48
#